data_AF-A0A2N3FI44-F1
#
_entry.id   AF-A0A2N3FI44-F1
#
_cell.length_a   1.000
_cell.length_b   1.000
_cell.length_c   1.000
_cell.angle_alpha   90.00
_cell.angle_beta   90.00
_cell.angle_gamma   90.00
#
_symmetry.space_group_name_H-M   'P 1'
#
loop_
_entity.id
_entity.type
_entity.pdbx_description
1 polymer ?
#
loop_
_entity_poly.entity_id
_entity_poly.type
_entity_poly.pdbx_seq_one_letter_code
_entity_poly.pdbx_strand_id
1 'polypeptide(L)'
;MGARLVSLALNPAWSNLTPPARLAFITMCHTARDKDAEGIPARTYWAGHDYLAVVLAGEETDAARQRVKRAIAELIAAGAIERIGTAHRARQMTYLVQPDAWPNQPRLNAAAD
;
A
#
# COMPACT_ATOMS: atom_id res chain seq x y z
N MET A 1 3.26 13.77 -1.44
CA MET A 1 3.61 12.52 -2.15
C MET A 1 4.76 11.85 -1.43
N GLY A 2 4.82 10.52 -1.47
CA GLY A 2 5.74 9.71 -0.68
C GLY A 2 6.90 9.14 -1.49
N ALA A 3 7.88 9.98 -1.85
CA ALA A 3 9.01 9.55 -2.69
C ALA A 3 9.88 8.50 -1.99
N ARG A 4 10.08 8.64 -0.67
CA ARG A 4 10.79 7.64 0.14
C ARG A 4 9.99 6.34 0.21
N LEU A 5 8.68 6.41 0.43
CA LEU A 5 7.80 5.24 0.48
C LEU A 5 7.81 4.45 -0.84
N VAL A 6 7.78 5.14 -1.98
CA VAL A 6 7.89 4.49 -3.31
C VAL A 6 9.24 3.78 -3.46
N SER A 7 10.34 4.43 -3.07
CA SER A 7 11.68 3.84 -3.15
C SER A 7 11.77 2.54 -2.34
N LEU A 8 11.12 2.49 -1.17
CA LEU A 8 11.03 1.29 -0.35
C LEU A 8 10.11 0.23 -0.97
N ALA A 9 8.98 0.61 -1.58
CA ALA A 9 8.05 -0.31 -2.24
C ALA A 9 8.66 -0.98 -3.49
N LEU A 10 9.66 -0.37 -4.11
CA LEU A 10 10.40 -0.94 -5.25
C LEU A 10 11.40 -2.01 -4.83
N ASN A 11 11.68 -2.17 -3.53
CA ASN A 11 12.65 -3.12 -3.01
C ASN A 11 12.38 -4.56 -3.51
N PRO A 12 13.42 -5.31 -3.95
CA PRO A 12 13.26 -6.69 -4.41
C PRO A 12 12.63 -7.67 -3.41
N ALA A 13 12.62 -7.37 -2.11
CA ALA A 13 11.96 -8.22 -1.12
C ALA A 13 10.44 -8.33 -1.34
N TRP A 14 9.84 -7.37 -2.04
CA TRP A 14 8.43 -7.42 -2.46
C TRP A 14 8.21 -8.16 -3.79
N SER A 15 9.20 -8.90 -4.28
CA SER A 15 9.11 -9.68 -5.53
C SER A 15 8.13 -10.85 -5.48
N ASN A 16 7.73 -11.27 -4.27
CA ASN A 16 6.71 -12.28 -4.04
C ASN A 16 5.28 -11.78 -4.34
N LEU A 17 5.09 -10.47 -4.51
CA LEU A 17 3.80 -9.89 -4.87
C LEU A 17 3.50 -10.06 -6.36
N THR A 18 2.23 -10.31 -6.68
CA THR A 18 1.75 -10.30 -8.06
C THR A 18 1.91 -8.90 -8.68
N PRO A 19 2.05 -8.78 -10.01
CA PRO A 19 2.18 -7.48 -10.66
C PRO A 19 1.05 -6.49 -10.32
N PRO A 20 -0.24 -6.89 -10.25
CA PRO A 20 -1.31 -6.00 -9.79
C PRO A 20 -1.16 -5.55 -8.34
N ALA A 21 -0.77 -6.45 -7.43
CA ALA A 21 -0.53 -6.08 -6.02
C ALA A 21 0.64 -5.10 -5.91
N ARG A 22 1.73 -5.34 -6.65
CA ARG A 22 2.91 -4.47 -6.67
C ARG A 22 2.61 -3.08 -7.23
N LEU A 23 1.84 -3.00 -8.31
CA LEU A 23 1.39 -1.72 -8.87
C LEU A 23 0.50 -0.97 -7.88
N ALA A 24 -0.51 -1.64 -7.30
CA ALA A 24 -1.35 -1.03 -6.26
C ALA A 24 -0.53 -0.52 -5.08
N PHE A 25 0.48 -1.28 -4.64
CA PHE A 25 1.33 -0.89 -3.52
C PHE A 25 2.15 0.36 -3.79
N ILE A 26 2.78 0.45 -4.96
CA ILE A 26 3.54 1.62 -5.41
C ILE A 26 2.61 2.84 -5.49
N THR A 27 1.41 2.68 -6.04
CA THR A 27 0.40 3.75 -6.12
C THR A 27 -0.03 4.24 -4.74
N MET A 28 -0.27 3.33 -3.80
CA MET A 28 -0.59 3.69 -2.41
C MET A 28 0.57 4.43 -1.74
N CYS A 29 1.81 3.99 -1.95
CA CYS A 29 3.00 4.66 -1.43
C CYS A 29 3.23 6.05 -2.03
N HIS A 30 2.97 6.21 -3.33
CA HIS A 30 3.10 7.49 -4.03
C HIS A 30 2.12 8.55 -3.50
N THR A 31 0.88 8.12 -3.25
CA THR A 31 -0.22 8.98 -2.77
C THR A 31 -0.13 9.26 -1.28
N ALA A 32 0.38 8.32 -0.47
CA ALA A 32 0.69 8.55 0.94
C ALA A 32 1.77 9.65 1.12
N ARG A 33 1.81 10.26 2.30
CA ARG A 33 2.85 11.24 2.64
C ARG A 33 4.03 10.56 3.34
N ASP A 34 5.25 10.99 3.02
CA ASP A 34 6.46 10.52 3.73
C ASP A 34 6.52 11.01 5.18
N LYS A 35 5.93 12.17 5.45
CA LYS A 35 5.93 12.86 6.76
C LYS A 35 4.51 13.25 7.15
N ASP A 36 4.32 13.40 8.45
CA ASP A 36 3.09 13.98 8.99
C ASP A 36 2.92 15.40 8.46
N ALA A 37 1.67 15.80 8.32
CA ALA A 37 1.28 17.18 8.11
C ALA A 37 0.09 17.51 9.01
N GLU A 38 -0.25 18.78 9.15
CA GLU A 38 -1.37 19.23 9.99
C GLU A 38 -2.64 18.40 9.74
N GLY A 39 -2.96 17.54 10.72
CA GLY A 39 -4.13 16.65 10.69
C GLY A 39 -4.05 15.44 9.72
N ILE A 40 -2.92 15.21 9.03
CA ILE A 40 -2.75 14.11 8.07
C ILE A 40 -1.55 13.25 8.49
N PRO A 41 -1.77 12.06 9.05
CA PRO A 41 -0.69 11.14 9.40
C PRO A 41 0.10 10.69 8.17
N ALA A 42 1.41 10.54 8.35
CA ALA A 42 2.31 9.94 7.38
C ALA A 42 1.84 8.54 7.02
N ARG A 43 2.33 8.04 5.88
CA ARG A 43 2.14 6.64 5.44
C ARG A 43 0.69 6.22 5.30
N THR A 44 -0.24 7.16 5.27
CA THR A 44 -1.67 6.84 5.24
C THR A 44 -2.23 7.09 3.85
N TYR A 45 -2.91 6.07 3.35
CA TYR A 45 -3.65 6.08 2.09
C TYR A 45 -5.14 6.23 2.35
N TRP A 46 -5.73 7.30 1.81
CA TRP A 46 -7.13 7.72 2.04
C TRP A 46 -8.01 7.68 0.78
N ALA A 47 -7.68 6.83 -0.20
CA ALA A 47 -8.46 6.74 -1.44
C ALA A 47 -9.28 5.44 -1.55
N GLY A 48 -10.33 5.50 -2.37
CA GLY A 48 -11.23 4.39 -2.60
C GLY A 48 -10.66 3.32 -3.54
N HIS A 49 -11.39 2.22 -3.69
CA HIS A 49 -11.05 1.15 -4.65
C HIS A 49 -11.19 1.60 -6.11
N ASP A 50 -12.02 2.61 -6.38
CA ASP A 50 -12.26 3.11 -7.74
C ASP A 50 -10.98 3.72 -8.36
N TYR A 51 -10.26 4.53 -7.58
CA TYR A 51 -8.96 5.07 -8.04
C TYR A 51 -7.96 3.95 -8.38
N LEU A 52 -7.89 2.91 -7.55
CA LEU A 52 -7.03 1.76 -7.83
C LEU A 52 -7.53 0.94 -9.02
N ALA A 53 -8.84 0.89 -9.28
CA ALA A 53 -9.39 0.22 -10.46
C ALA A 53 -8.92 0.90 -11.75
N VAL A 54 -8.98 2.24 -11.80
CA VAL A 54 -8.44 3.02 -12.92
C VAL A 54 -6.95 2.78 -13.09
N VAL A 55 -6.17 2.76 -12.01
CA VAL A 55 -4.72 2.55 -12.10
C VAL A 55 -4.35 1.13 -12.56
N LEU A 56 -5.07 0.11 -12.07
CA LEU A 56 -4.77 -1.29 -12.37
C LEU A 56 -5.33 -1.76 -13.72
N ALA A 57 -6.44 -1.19 -14.18
CA ALA A 57 -7.18 -1.70 -15.33
C ALA A 57 -7.51 -0.63 -16.39
N GLY A 58 -7.33 0.66 -16.11
CA GLY A 58 -7.72 1.76 -17.00
C GLY A 58 -9.22 2.08 -16.97
N GLU A 59 -10.00 1.38 -16.15
CA GLU A 59 -11.47 1.45 -16.12
C GLU A 59 -12.04 1.15 -14.72
N GLU A 60 -13.26 1.61 -14.46
CA GLU A 60 -13.98 1.39 -13.20
C GLU A 60 -15.08 0.31 -13.37
N THR A 61 -14.70 -0.89 -13.81
CA THR A 61 -15.62 -2.04 -13.93
C THR A 61 -15.66 -2.87 -12.66
N ASP A 62 -16.72 -3.68 -12.46
CA ASP A 62 -16.79 -4.61 -11.33
C ASP A 62 -15.67 -5.66 -11.36
N ALA A 63 -15.23 -6.06 -12.56
CA ALA A 63 -14.06 -6.91 -12.73
C ALA A 63 -12.78 -6.22 -12.25
N ALA A 64 -12.58 -4.95 -12.58
CA ALA A 64 -11.45 -4.16 -12.09
C ALA A 64 -11.48 -4.01 -10.56
N ARG A 65 -12.65 -3.73 -9.97
CA ARG A 65 -12.83 -3.70 -8.51
C ARG A 65 -12.51 -5.04 -7.86
N GLN A 66 -12.86 -6.16 -8.49
CA GLN A 66 -12.51 -7.48 -7.97
C GLN A 66 -11.00 -7.74 -8.01
N ARG A 67 -10.30 -7.25 -9.04
CA ARG A 67 -8.82 -7.28 -9.09
C ARG A 67 -8.21 -6.44 -7.97
N VAL A 68 -8.73 -5.22 -7.73
CA VAL A 68 -8.31 -4.37 -6.62
C VAL A 68 -8.47 -5.09 -5.28
N LYS A 69 -9.63 -5.72 -5.03
CA LYS A 69 -9.88 -6.46 -3.78
C LYS A 69 -8.89 -7.60 -3.58
N ARG A 70 -8.56 -8.36 -4.63
CA ARG A 70 -7.56 -9.43 -4.57
C ARG A 70 -6.16 -8.88 -4.28
N ALA A 71 -5.77 -7.81 -4.98
CA ALA A 71 -4.49 -7.13 -4.76
C ALA A 71 -4.37 -6.62 -3.31
N ILE A 72 -5.40 -5.96 -2.78
CA ILE A 72 -5.41 -5.48 -1.39
C ILE A 72 -5.33 -6.64 -0.39
N ALA A 73 -6.06 -7.73 -0.62
CA ALA A 73 -6.00 -8.91 0.24
C ALA A 73 -4.59 -9.52 0.27
N GLU A 74 -3.93 -9.59 -0.88
CA GLU A 74 -2.54 -10.04 -1.00
C GLU A 74 -1.58 -9.11 -0.25
N LEU A 75 -1.72 -7.79 -0.40
CA LEU A 75 -0.89 -6.81 0.30
C LEU A 75 -1.05 -6.88 1.83
N ILE A 76 -2.27 -7.10 2.33
CA ILE A 76 -2.53 -7.31 3.76
C ILE A 76 -1.87 -8.61 4.22
N ALA A 77 -2.03 -9.70 3.47
CA ALA A 77 -1.44 -11.00 3.82
C ALA A 77 0.09 -10.95 3.84
N ALA A 78 0.69 -10.13 2.97
CA ALA A 78 2.14 -9.91 2.91
C ALA A 78 2.66 -8.90 3.96
N GLY A 79 1.79 -8.25 4.74
CA GLY A 79 2.18 -7.19 5.67
C GLY A 79 2.62 -5.89 5.01
N ALA A 80 2.35 -5.72 3.71
CA ALA A 80 2.71 -4.50 2.98
C ALA A 80 1.82 -3.31 3.37
N ILE A 81 0.57 -3.60 3.77
CA ILE A 81 -0.40 -2.60 4.21
C ILE A 81 -1.23 -3.14 5.38
N GLU A 82 -1.75 -2.21 6.19
CA GLU A 82 -2.68 -2.50 7.28
C GLU A 82 -3.96 -1.68 7.11
N ARG A 83 -5.12 -2.28 7.34
CA ARG A 83 -6.39 -1.53 7.35
C ARG A 83 -6.59 -0.90 8.73
N ILE A 84 -6.50 0.42 8.81
CA ILE A 84 -6.61 1.17 10.08
C ILE A 84 -7.97 1.85 10.28
N GLY A 85 -8.88 1.79 9.30
CA GLY A 85 -10.23 2.30 9.47
C GLY A 85 -11.17 2.01 8.29
N THR A 86 -12.45 1.84 8.60
CA THR A 86 -13.56 1.84 7.63
C THR A 86 -14.17 3.23 7.58
N ALA A 87 -14.22 3.89 6.41
CA ALA A 87 -14.78 5.24 6.37
C ALA A 87 -16.28 5.26 6.67
N HIS A 88 -16.70 6.38 7.26
CA HIS A 88 -18.08 6.78 7.39
C HIS A 88 -18.73 6.78 5.99
N ARG A 89 -19.80 5.98 5.79
CA ARG A 89 -20.47 5.71 4.49
C ARG A 89 -19.79 4.76 3.49
N ALA A 90 -18.92 3.85 3.95
CA ALA A 90 -18.49 2.64 3.20
C ALA A 90 -17.81 2.83 1.83
N ARG A 91 -17.51 4.06 1.40
CA ARG A 91 -16.87 4.34 0.08
C ARG A 91 -15.37 4.53 0.14
N GLN A 92 -14.83 4.88 1.31
CA GLN A 92 -13.40 5.10 1.50
C GLN A 92 -12.88 4.13 2.57
N MET A 93 -11.65 3.66 2.39
CA MET A 93 -10.98 2.81 3.37
C MET A 93 -9.63 3.42 3.64
N THR A 94 -9.24 3.41 4.91
CA THR A 94 -7.98 3.98 5.35
C THR A 94 -6.99 2.84 5.52
N TYR A 95 -5.86 2.94 4.81
CA TYR A 95 -4.77 1.98 4.92
C TYR A 95 -3.49 2.66 5.36
N LEU A 96 -2.75 2.02 6.25
CA LEU A 96 -1.36 2.34 6.56
C LEU A 96 -0.46 1.56 5.61
N VAL A 97 0.48 2.23 4.93
CA VAL A 97 1.47 1.58 4.06
C VAL A 97 2.78 1.31 4.79
N GLN A 98 3.28 0.09 4.65
CA GLN A 98 4.44 -0.43 5.39
C GLN A 98 5.54 -0.95 4.44
N PRO A 99 6.09 -0.15 3.51
CA PRO A 99 7.11 -0.62 2.56
C PRO A 99 8.47 -0.98 3.17
N ASP A 100 8.69 -0.64 4.44
CA ASP A 100 9.83 -1.08 5.26
C ASP A 100 9.56 -2.38 6.04
N ALA A 101 8.33 -2.90 6.04
CA ALA A 101 7.93 -4.16 6.66
C ALA A 101 8.02 -5.35 5.69
N TRP A 102 9.00 -5.34 4.79
CA TRP A 102 9.34 -6.44 3.89
C TRP A 102 9.36 -7.82 4.57
N PRO A 103 8.74 -8.84 3.94
CA PRO A 103 8.73 -10.21 4.43
C PRO A 103 10.16 -10.74 4.42
N ASN A 104 10.62 -11.25 5.57
CA ASN A 104 11.98 -11.70 5.82
C ASN A 104 13.02 -10.58 5.96
N GLN A 105 12.77 -9.57 6.80
CA GLN A 105 13.87 -8.74 7.32
C GLN A 105 14.99 -9.66 7.82
N PRO A 106 16.21 -9.58 7.26
CA PRO A 106 17.36 -10.09 7.98
C PRO A 106 17.32 -9.38 9.33
N ARG A 107 17.34 -10.13 10.43
CA ARG A 107 17.67 -9.54 11.73
C ARG A 107 19.08 -8.98 11.54
N LEU A 108 19.18 -7.69 11.26
CA LEU A 108 20.45 -7.00 11.42
C LEU A 108 20.76 -7.17 12.90
N ASN A 109 21.68 -8.10 13.20
CA ASN A 109 22.07 -8.41 14.55
C ASN A 109 22.36 -7.10 15.28
N ALA A 110 21.74 -6.94 16.45
CA ALA A 110 22.20 -6.06 17.50
C ALA A 110 23.64 -6.47 17.84
N ALA A 111 24.61 -5.88 17.13
CA ALA A 111 26.03 -6.09 17.33
C ALA A 111 26.76 -4.80 16.96
N ALA A 112 26.76 -3.88 17.92
CA ALA A 112 27.81 -2.90 18.12
C ALA A 112 27.76 -2.48 19.61
N ASP A 113 28.05 -3.45 20.48
CA ASP A 113 28.66 -3.20 21.80
C ASP A 113 30.11 -3.70 21.72
#